data_AF-A0A5N3P9C2-F1
#
_entry.id   AF-A0A5N3P9C2-F1
#
_cell.length_a   1.000
_cell.length_b   1.000
_cell.length_c   1.000
_cell.angle_alpha   90.00
_cell.angle_beta   90.00
_cell.angle_gamma   90.00
#
_symmetry.space_group_name_H-M   'P 1'
#
loop_
_entity.id
_entity.type
_entity.pdbx_description
1 polymer ?
#
loop_
_entity_poly.entity_id
_entity_poly.type
_entity_poly.pdbx_seq_one_letter_code
_entity_poly.pdbx_strand_id
1 'polypeptide(L)'
;MSTSGLDVVDKTLQATNLWLKEISDELGPDRKVAWKVLSVVLHKLRDRIPVELSTHLGAELPLLVRGVYYDQFEPAKQPRRGHSREPSRNTKP
;
A
#
# COMPACT_ATOMS: atom_id res chain seq x y z
N MET A 1 0.24 24.07 16.58
CA MET A 1 0.07 24.94 15.41
C MET A 1 0.47 24.15 14.18
N SER A 2 -0.31 24.22 13.11
CA SER A 2 -0.08 23.48 11.87
C SER A 2 1.12 24.09 11.15
N THR A 3 2.18 23.33 10.92
CA THR A 3 3.37 23.75 10.18
C THR A 3 3.08 24.03 8.71
N SER A 4 2.08 23.36 8.13
CA SER A 4 1.71 23.46 6.72
C SER A 4 0.45 24.29 6.47
N GLY A 5 -0.21 24.78 7.53
CA GLY A 5 -1.56 25.39 7.45
C GLY A 5 -2.71 24.38 7.23
N LEU A 6 -2.40 23.08 7.13
CA LEU A 6 -3.34 21.98 6.98
C LEU A 6 -2.99 20.84 7.95
N ASP A 7 -3.79 20.68 9.01
CA ASP A 7 -3.54 19.67 10.06
C ASP A 7 -3.43 18.24 9.52
N VAL A 8 -4.15 17.91 8.45
CA VAL A 8 -4.09 16.58 7.83
C VAL A 8 -2.72 16.29 7.22
N VAL A 9 -2.07 17.31 6.64
CA VAL A 9 -0.72 17.19 6.05
C VAL A 9 0.31 17.02 7.16
N ASP A 10 0.20 17.81 8.23
CA ASP A 10 1.12 17.71 9.36
C ASP A 10 1.01 16.37 10.09
N LYS A 11 -0.22 15.87 10.28
CA LYS A 11 -0.45 14.53 10.87
C LYS A 11 0.12 13.41 10.01
N THR A 12 -0.06 13.46 8.69
CA THR A 12 0.51 12.41 7.83
C THR A 12 2.04 12.48 7.81
N LEU A 13 2.64 13.67 7.86
CA LEU A 13 4.09 13.83 7.94
C LEU A 13 4.62 13.24 9.25
N GLN A 14 3.96 13.54 10.37
CA GLN A 14 4.33 12.99 11.67
C GLN A 14 4.26 11.45 11.69
N ALA A 15 3.15 10.87 11.21
CA ALA A 15 3.00 9.42 11.13
C ALA A 15 4.07 8.76 10.23
N THR A 16 4.33 9.36 9.06
CA THR A 16 5.38 8.86 8.15
C THR A 16 6.76 8.95 8.79
N ASN A 17 7.05 10.03 9.52
CA ASN A 17 8.32 10.21 10.21
C ASN A 17 8.54 9.17 11.31
N LEU A 18 7.47 8.77 12.02
CA LEU A 18 7.52 7.73 13.04
C LEU A 18 7.89 6.38 12.42
N TRP A 19 7.21 5.99 11.33
CA TRP A 19 7.52 4.73 10.63
C TRP A 19 8.94 4.71 10.09
N LEU A 20 9.40 5.81 9.49
CA LEU A 20 10.77 5.92 9.00
C LEU A 20 11.80 5.84 10.11
N LYS A 21 11.49 6.38 11.30
CA LYS A 21 12.34 6.26 12.46
C LYS A 21 12.45 4.80 12.89
N GLU A 22 11.34 4.10 13.04
CA GLU A 22 11.33 2.67 13.43
C GLU A 22 12.13 1.81 12.45
N ILE A 23 11.98 2.04 11.15
CA ILE A 23 12.75 1.33 10.12
C ILE A 23 14.25 1.68 10.19
N SER A 24 14.59 2.96 10.42
CA SER A 24 15.97 3.38 10.58
C SER A 24 16.61 2.84 11.87
N ASP A 25 15.84 2.66 12.93
CA ASP A 25 16.32 2.08 14.19
C ASP A 25 16.74 0.60 13.99
N GLU A 26 16.10 -0.13 13.05
CA GLU A 26 16.45 -1.51 12.71
C GLU A 26 17.52 -1.66 11.62
N LEU A 27 17.46 -0.83 10.56
CA LEU A 27 18.27 -1.01 9.35
C LEU A 27 19.45 -0.03 9.23
N GLY A 28 19.48 1.02 10.06
CA GLY A 28 20.51 2.05 10.07
C GLY A 28 19.98 3.47 9.81
N PRO A 29 20.80 4.50 10.10
CA PRO A 29 20.36 5.90 10.18
C PRO A 29 20.02 6.53 8.83
N ASP A 30 20.26 5.85 7.70
CA ASP A 30 19.94 6.40 6.39
C ASP A 30 18.43 6.39 6.14
N ARG A 31 17.84 7.56 6.33
CA ARG A 31 16.42 7.81 6.14
C ARG A 31 15.95 7.62 4.69
N LYS A 32 16.82 7.82 3.70
CA LYS A 32 16.49 7.53 2.28
C LYS A 32 16.38 6.02 2.06
N VAL A 33 17.25 5.24 2.71
CA VAL A 33 17.17 3.78 2.71
C VAL A 33 15.88 3.32 3.40
N ALA A 34 15.55 3.86 4.57
CA ALA A 34 14.30 3.54 5.26
C ALA A 34 13.06 3.82 4.39
N TRP A 35 13.04 4.97 3.70
CA TRP A 35 11.98 5.30 2.74
C TRP A 35 11.93 4.31 1.58
N LYS A 36 13.08 3.97 0.99
CA LYS A 36 13.14 3.00 -0.12
C LYS A 36 12.63 1.62 0.31
N VAL A 37 13.03 1.16 1.50
CA VAL A 37 12.59 -0.12 2.07
C VAL A 37 11.09 -0.12 2.29
N LEU A 38 10.55 0.91 2.94
CA LEU A 38 9.10 1.07 3.14
C LEU A 38 8.35 0.97 1.81
N SER A 39 8.76 1.74 0.80
CA SER A 39 8.15 1.73 -0.53
C SER A 39 8.17 0.34 -1.18
N VAL A 40 9.32 -0.34 -1.16
CA VAL A 40 9.48 -1.66 -1.76
C VAL A 40 8.61 -2.70 -1.05
N VAL A 41 8.60 -2.70 0.28
CA VAL A 41 7.80 -3.64 1.07
C VAL A 41 6.31 -3.42 0.80
N LEU A 42 5.84 -2.17 0.80
CA LEU A 42 4.46 -1.83 0.51
C LEU A 42 4.03 -2.24 -0.90
N HIS A 43 4.84 -1.98 -1.92
CA HIS A 43 4.58 -2.44 -3.28
C HIS A 43 4.53 -3.97 -3.37
N LYS A 44 5.48 -4.68 -2.76
CA LYS A 44 5.49 -6.15 -2.78
C LYS A 44 4.33 -6.76 -2.00
N LEU A 45 3.92 -6.15 -0.88
CA LEU A 45 2.75 -6.59 -0.12
C LEU A 45 1.47 -6.39 -0.94
N ARG A 46 1.30 -5.20 -1.53
CA ARG A 46 0.19 -4.85 -2.42
C ARG A 46 0.06 -5.87 -3.54
N ASP A 47 1.15 -6.17 -4.25
CA ASP A 47 1.15 -7.03 -5.44
C ASP A 47 0.85 -8.51 -5.13
N ARG A 48 0.89 -8.91 -3.85
CA ARG A 48 0.67 -10.30 -3.39
C ARG A 48 -0.73 -10.57 -2.86
N ILE A 49 -1.51 -9.54 -2.53
CA ILE A 49 -2.86 -9.68 -1.97
C ILE A 49 -3.93 -9.41 -3.04
N PRO A 50 -5.18 -9.89 -2.88
CA PRO A 50 -6.27 -9.57 -3.80
C PRO A 50 -6.58 -8.07 -3.82
N VAL A 51 -7.05 -7.57 -4.97
CA VAL A 51 -7.32 -6.14 -5.20
C VAL A 51 -8.24 -5.53 -4.13
N GLU A 52 -9.26 -6.25 -3.70
CA GLU A 52 -10.19 -5.83 -2.63
C GLU A 52 -9.42 -5.54 -1.32
N LEU A 53 -8.60 -6.49 -0.88
CA LEU A 53 -7.78 -6.34 0.34
C LEU A 53 -6.74 -5.23 0.16
N SER A 54 -6.15 -5.11 -1.03
CA SER A 54 -5.21 -4.04 -1.34
C SER A 54 -5.84 -2.66 -1.19
N THR A 55 -7.08 -2.48 -1.67
CA THR A 55 -7.77 -1.19 -1.52
C THR A 55 -8.06 -0.84 -0.07
N HIS A 56 -8.47 -1.81 0.75
CA HIS A 56 -8.67 -1.62 2.18
C HIS A 56 -7.37 -1.29 2.91
N LEU A 57 -6.28 -2.00 2.61
CA LEU A 57 -4.96 -1.70 3.18
C LEU A 57 -4.56 -0.25 2.87
N GLY A 58 -4.69 0.17 1.61
CA GLY A 58 -4.34 1.54 1.22
C GLY A 58 -5.17 2.62 1.92
N ALA A 59 -6.43 2.33 2.29
CA ALA A 59 -7.30 3.26 3.00
C ALA A 59 -6.85 3.54 4.45
N GLU A 60 -6.18 2.58 5.08
CA GLU A 60 -5.66 2.71 6.45
C GLU A 60 -4.29 3.42 6.51
N LEU A 61 -3.62 3.60 5.36
CA LEU A 61 -2.30 4.23 5.33
C LEU A 61 -2.36 5.75 5.51
N PRO A 62 -1.36 6.37 6.17
CA PRO A 62 -1.19 7.82 6.16
C PRO A 62 -1.14 8.35 4.73
N LEU A 63 -1.71 9.54 4.47
CA LEU A 63 -1.87 10.11 3.14
C LEU A 63 -0.59 10.10 2.29
N LEU A 64 0.56 10.47 2.87
CA LEU A 64 1.84 10.48 2.17
C LEU A 64 2.30 9.06 1.79
N VAL A 65 2.18 8.12 2.72
CA VAL A 65 2.53 6.70 2.51
C VAL A 65 1.58 6.05 1.51
N ARG A 66 0.29 6.44 1.53
CA ARG A 66 -0.72 6.02 0.55
C ARG A 66 -0.33 6.41 -0.87
N GLY A 67 0.21 7.62 -1.06
CA GLY A 67 0.72 8.06 -2.36
C GLY A 67 1.79 7.13 -2.92
N VAL A 68 2.75 6.70 -2.09
CA VAL A 68 3.74 5.68 -2.47
C VAL A 68 3.09 4.34 -2.72
N TYR A 69 2.19 3.90 -1.84
CA TYR A 69 1.55 2.60 -1.93
C TYR A 69 0.84 2.39 -3.27
N TYR A 70 0.19 3.43 -3.81
CA TYR A 70 -0.50 3.35 -5.10
C TYR A 70 0.36 3.76 -6.30
N ASP A 71 1.60 4.20 -6.09
CA ASP A 71 2.50 4.51 -7.20
C ASP A 71 2.74 3.27 -8.07
N GLN A 72 2.67 3.47 -9.39
CA GLN A 72 2.75 2.43 -10.43
C GLN A 72 1.80 1.23 -10.20
N PHE A 73 0.67 1.42 -9.52
CA PHE A 73 -0.26 0.30 -9.27
C PHE A 73 -1.02 -0.08 -10.54
N GLU A 74 -0.99 -1.36 -10.91
CA GLU A 74 -1.75 -1.91 -12.03
C GLU A 74 -2.76 -2.97 -11.54
N PRO A 75 -4.00 -2.58 -11.17
CA PRO A 75 -5.01 -3.50 -10.64
C PRO A 75 -5.33 -4.67 -11.57
N ALA A 76 -5.22 -4.48 -12.88
CA ALA A 76 -5.51 -5.51 -13.89
C ALA A 76 -4.54 -6.70 -13.85
N LYS A 77 -3.32 -6.52 -13.32
CA LYS A 77 -2.29 -7.56 -13.20
C LYS A 77 -2.34 -8.32 -11.87
N GLN A 78 -3.21 -7.91 -10.95
CA GLN A 78 -3.34 -8.57 -9.64
C GLN A 78 -3.90 -9.99 -9.76
N PRO A 79 -3.52 -10.89 -8.85
CA PRO A 79 -4.14 -12.21 -8.74
C PRO A 79 -5.65 -12.04 -8.54
N ARG A 80 -6.43 -12.32 -9.59
CA ARG A 80 -7.88 -12.40 -9.44
C ARG A 80 -8.15 -13.60 -8.55
N ARG A 81 -8.92 -13.41 -7.47
CA ARG A 81 -9.54 -14.54 -6.78
C ARG A 81 -10.28 -15.33 -7.86
N GLY A 82 -9.76 -16.52 -8.16
CA GLY A 82 -10.32 -17.38 -9.19
C GLY A 82 -11.80 -17.54 -8.93
N HIS A 83 -12.62 -17.06 -9.86
CA HIS A 83 -13.94 -17.61 -10.00
C HIS A 83 -13.76 -19.03 -10.52
N SER A 84 -13.52 -19.98 -9.62
CA SER A 84 -13.85 -21.38 -9.90
C SER A 84 -15.37 -21.49 -9.96
N ARG A 85 -15.92 -21.18 -11.13
CA ARG A 85 -17.18 -21.72 -11.61
C ARG A 85 -17.03 -21.99 -13.12
N GLU A 86 -16.50 -23.16 -13.43
CA GLU A 86 -16.57 -23.79 -14.74
C GLU A 86 -17.57 -24.98 -14.65
N PRO A 87 -18.07 -25.55 -15.75
CA PRO A 87 -19.21 -25.06 -16.51
C PRO A 87 -20.35 -26.10 -16.51
N SER A 88 -21.57 -25.75 -16.12
CA SER A 88 -22.72 -26.62 -16.43
C SER A 88 -23.16 -26.36 -17.87
N ARG A 89 -22.52 -27.12 -18.79
CA ARG A 89 -23.13 -27.61 -20.03
C ARG A 89 -24.58 -27.95 -19.73
N ASN A 90 -25.53 -27.14 -20.20
CA ASN A 90 -26.89 -27.63 -20.36
C ASN A 90 -27.08 -28.01 -21.82
N THR A 91 -27.12 -29.32 -22.02
CA THR A 91 -27.52 -29.99 -23.25
C THR A 91 -28.98 -29.67 -23.58
N LYS A 92 -29.20 -29.57 -24.90
CA LYS A 92 -30.45 -29.53 -25.68
C LYS A 92 -31.64 -30.34 -25.12
N PRO A 93 -32.85 -30.05 -25.60
CA PRO A 93 -33.32 -30.68 -26.85
C PRO A 93 -33.44 -29.73 -28.05
#